data_AF-A0A170UXQ8-F1
#
_entry.id   AF-A0A170UXQ8-F1
#
_cell.length_a   1.000
_cell.length_b   1.000
_cell.length_c   1.000
_cell.angle_alpha   90.00
_cell.angle_beta   90.00
_cell.angle_gamma   90.00
#
_symmetry.space_group_name_H-M   'P 1'
#
loop_
_entity.id
_entity.type
_entity.pdbx_description
1 polymer ?
#
loop_
_entity_poly.entity_id
_entity_poly.type
_entity_poly.pdbx_seq_one_letter_code
_entity_poly.pdbx_strand_id
1 'polypeptide(L)'
;MHIKQPVGVAALITPWNFPLALITRKAGAALAAGCTVVVKPAEDTPLTAIALAQCAEVAGIPKGVFNVITCDRQSAPPVGKLLCQNPKIGVVTFTGSTEVGKELYKNCAPVVKRLCLELGG
;
A
#
# COMPACT_ATOMS: atom_id res chain seq x y z
N MET A 1 -24.24 -10.49 -17.54
CA MET A 1 -23.51 -9.21 -17.44
C MET A 1 -22.92 -9.13 -16.04
N HIS A 2 -21.62 -8.85 -15.88
CA HIS A 2 -20.98 -8.72 -14.56
C HIS A 2 -20.54 -7.27 -14.34
N ILE A 3 -20.74 -6.77 -13.12
CA ILE A 3 -20.32 -5.41 -12.71
C ILE A 3 -19.03 -5.53 -11.90
N LYS A 4 -18.07 -4.62 -12.11
CA LYS A 4 -16.86 -4.49 -11.29
C LYS A 4 -17.05 -3.36 -10.29
N GLN A 5 -16.72 -3.62 -9.02
CA GLN A 5 -16.83 -2.65 -7.93
C GLN A 5 -15.49 -2.54 -7.19
N PRO A 6 -15.20 -1.39 -6.53
CA PRO A 6 -14.00 -1.22 -5.72
C PRO A 6 -13.96 -2.20 -4.56
N VAL A 7 -12.74 -2.57 -4.14
CA VAL A 7 -12.52 -3.46 -2.99
C VAL A 7 -12.52 -2.74 -1.64
N GLY A 8 -12.64 -1.40 -1.63
CA GLY A 8 -12.55 -0.58 -0.42
C GLY A 8 -11.15 0.00 -0.24
N VAL A 9 -10.51 -0.23 0.91
CA VAL A 9 -9.18 0.34 1.23
C VAL A 9 -8.07 -0.57 0.70
N ALA A 10 -7.10 0.00 0.00
CA ALA A 10 -5.88 -0.68 -0.44
C ALA A 10 -4.67 -0.26 0.41
N ALA A 11 -3.94 -1.24 0.97
CA ALA A 11 -2.68 -1.00 1.64
C ALA A 11 -1.51 -1.17 0.66
N LEU A 12 -0.70 -0.14 0.48
CA LEU A 12 0.37 -0.06 -0.51
C LEU A 12 1.72 -0.05 0.23
N ILE A 13 2.42 -1.18 0.24
CA ILE A 13 3.75 -1.30 0.84
C ILE A 13 4.79 -1.23 -0.29
N THR A 14 5.66 -0.22 -0.26
CA THR A 14 6.56 0.10 -1.39
C THR A 14 8.04 0.17 -0.97
N PRO A 15 8.98 -0.21 -1.87
CA PRO A 15 10.41 -0.22 -1.60
C PRO A 15 11.06 1.13 -1.92
N TRP A 16 12.36 1.23 -1.65
CA TRP A 16 13.14 2.47 -1.78
C TRP A 16 13.67 2.77 -3.19
N ASN A 17 13.77 1.77 -4.07
CA ASN A 17 14.50 1.90 -5.34
C ASN A 17 13.79 2.81 -6.37
N PHE A 18 12.46 2.86 -6.36
CA PHE A 18 11.67 3.74 -7.22
C PHE A 18 10.53 4.39 -6.41
N PRO A 19 10.85 5.31 -5.49
CA PRO A 19 9.96 5.71 -4.41
C PRO A 19 8.76 6.52 -4.90
N LEU A 20 8.85 7.16 -6.07
CA LEU A 20 7.70 7.83 -6.71
C LEU A 20 6.90 6.83 -7.55
N ALA A 21 7.56 6.20 -8.54
CA ALA A 21 6.90 5.40 -9.56
C ALA A 21 6.15 4.19 -9.00
N LEU A 22 6.67 3.51 -7.98
CA LEU A 22 6.01 2.34 -7.40
C LEU A 22 4.79 2.71 -6.55
N ILE A 23 4.80 3.89 -5.93
CA ILE A 23 3.61 4.42 -5.24
C ILE A 23 2.56 4.82 -6.28
N THR A 24 2.91 5.65 -7.26
CA THR A 24 1.93 6.17 -8.23
C THR A 24 1.33 5.08 -9.10
N ARG A 25 2.10 4.06 -9.50
CA ARG A 25 1.58 2.88 -10.23
C ARG A 25 0.47 2.17 -9.45
N LYS A 26 0.66 1.96 -8.14
CA LYS A 26 -0.31 1.26 -7.27
C LYS A 26 -1.48 2.17 -6.91
N ALA A 27 -1.20 3.40 -6.51
CA ALA A 27 -2.20 4.37 -6.07
C ALA A 27 -3.09 4.82 -7.22
N GLY A 28 -2.53 5.11 -8.40
CA GLY A 28 -3.29 5.49 -9.58
C GLY A 28 -4.32 4.43 -9.97
N ALA A 29 -3.91 3.16 -10.02
CA ALA A 29 -4.83 2.05 -10.30
C ALA A 29 -5.93 1.90 -9.22
N ALA A 30 -5.56 1.98 -7.94
CA ALA A 30 -6.52 1.87 -6.84
C ALA A 30 -7.54 3.01 -6.84
N LEU A 31 -7.08 4.26 -6.96
CA LEU A 31 -7.92 5.45 -6.98
C LEU A 31 -8.84 5.46 -8.20
N ALA A 32 -8.34 5.11 -9.38
CA ALA A 32 -9.14 5.01 -10.60
C ALA A 32 -10.24 3.93 -10.50
N ALA A 33 -9.99 2.86 -9.74
CA ALA A 33 -11.00 1.83 -9.46
C ALA A 33 -12.04 2.25 -8.41
N GLY A 34 -11.88 3.42 -7.77
CA GLY A 34 -12.75 3.91 -6.69
C GLY A 34 -12.36 3.42 -5.28
N CYS A 35 -11.12 2.97 -5.09
CA CYS A 35 -10.58 2.59 -3.77
C CYS A 35 -9.93 3.80 -3.07
N THR A 36 -9.79 3.72 -1.75
CA THR A 36 -8.90 4.61 -0.98
C THR A 36 -7.59 3.90 -0.67
N VAL A 37 -6.53 4.65 -0.36
CA VAL A 37 -5.19 4.08 -0.17
C VAL A 37 -4.53 4.47 1.15
N VAL A 38 -3.78 3.52 1.70
CA VAL A 38 -2.83 3.73 2.80
C VAL A 38 -1.46 3.29 2.31
N VAL A 39 -0.55 4.24 2.12
CA VAL A 39 0.80 4.00 1.63
C VAL A 39 1.77 3.87 2.80
N LYS A 40 2.46 2.74 2.91
CA LYS A 40 3.64 2.54 3.75
C LYS A 40 4.88 2.53 2.85
N PRO A 41 5.63 3.64 2.73
CA PRO A 41 6.87 3.68 1.97
C PRO A 41 8.02 3.01 2.74
N ALA A 42 9.12 2.70 2.05
CA ALA A 42 10.36 2.32 2.68
C ALA A 42 10.88 3.43 3.61
N GLU A 43 11.47 3.03 4.73
CA GLU A 43 12.05 3.94 5.72
C GLU A 43 13.25 4.74 5.20
N ASP A 44 13.92 4.26 4.16
CA ASP A 44 15.07 4.93 3.54
C ASP A 44 14.64 6.11 2.64
N THR A 45 13.41 6.09 2.11
CA THR A 45 12.91 7.10 1.15
C THR A 45 11.47 7.58 1.45
N PRO A 46 11.12 7.93 2.70
CA PRO A 46 9.74 8.27 3.07
C PRO A 46 9.31 9.64 2.55
N LEU A 47 10.25 10.57 2.37
CA LEU A 47 9.96 11.96 2.03
C LEU A 47 9.25 12.09 0.68
N THR A 48 9.56 11.24 -0.29
CA THR A 48 8.88 11.22 -1.60
C THR A 48 7.38 10.91 -1.46
N ALA A 49 7.02 9.99 -0.56
CA ALA A 49 5.62 9.66 -0.32
C ALA A 49 4.89 10.81 0.38
N ILE A 50 5.54 11.47 1.34
CA ILE A 50 4.99 12.64 2.04
C ILE A 50 4.76 13.79 1.05
N ALA A 51 5.74 14.07 0.18
CA ALA A 51 5.58 15.06 -0.88
C ALA A 51 4.42 14.71 -1.83
N LEU A 52 4.25 13.43 -2.16
CA LEU A 52 3.12 12.98 -2.98
C LEU A 52 1.77 13.18 -2.27
N ALA A 53 1.70 13.03 -0.93
CA ALA A 53 0.51 13.35 -0.16
C ALA A 53 0.17 14.85 -0.22
N GLN A 54 1.17 15.72 -0.19
CA GLN A 54 0.97 17.17 -0.39
C GLN A 54 0.47 17.46 -1.80
N CYS A 55 1.05 16.81 -2.83
CA CYS A 55 0.57 16.94 -4.21
C CYS A 55 -0.88 16.45 -4.36
N ALA A 56 -1.26 15.37 -3.68
CA ALA A 56 -2.63 14.86 -3.65
C ALA A 56 -3.61 15.87 -3.04
N GLU A 57 -3.23 16.53 -1.95
CA GLU A 57 -4.03 17.60 -1.34
C GLU A 57 -4.19 18.79 -2.28
N VAL A 58 -3.10 19.25 -2.91
CA VAL A 58 -3.13 20.33 -3.91
C VAL A 58 -4.00 19.98 -5.12
N ALA A 59 -4.00 18.70 -5.54
CA ALA A 59 -4.84 18.20 -6.63
C ALA A 59 -6.33 18.07 -6.24
N GLY A 60 -6.70 18.34 -4.98
CA GLY A 60 -8.07 18.27 -4.50
C GLY A 60 -8.56 16.85 -4.20
N ILE A 61 -7.66 15.89 -3.97
CA ILE A 61 -8.06 14.55 -3.52
C ILE A 61 -8.74 14.69 -2.15
N PRO A 62 -9.97 14.15 -1.95
CA PRO A 62 -10.68 14.29 -0.69
C PRO A 62 -9.89 13.75 0.50
N LYS A 63 -10.04 14.40 1.67
CA LYS A 63 -9.37 13.97 2.90
C LYS A 63 -9.68 12.50 3.21
N GLY A 64 -8.64 11.74 3.55
CA GLY A 64 -8.75 10.31 3.86
C GLY A 64 -8.73 9.38 2.65
N VAL A 65 -8.74 9.89 1.40
CA VAL A 65 -8.65 9.05 0.19
C VAL A 65 -7.20 8.62 -0.08
N PHE A 66 -6.23 9.50 0.13
CA PHE A 66 -4.80 9.20 0.02
C PHE A 66 -4.11 9.46 1.37
N ASN A 67 -3.61 8.40 1.99
CA ASN A 67 -2.97 8.48 3.31
C ASN A 67 -1.56 7.90 3.23
N VAL A 68 -0.61 8.50 3.95
CA VAL A 68 0.76 8.01 4.06
C VAL A 68 1.08 7.75 5.52
N ILE A 69 1.59 6.55 5.81
CA ILE A 69 2.09 6.18 7.13
C ILE A 69 3.56 5.80 7.02
N THR A 70 4.43 6.56 7.68
CA THR A 70 5.85 6.25 7.76
C THR A 70 6.13 5.50 9.05
N CYS A 71 7.07 4.57 9.01
CA CYS A 71 7.60 3.94 10.22
C CYS A 71 9.05 3.55 10.01
N ASP A 72 9.79 3.41 11.11
CA ASP A 72 11.16 2.93 11.08
C ASP A 72 11.24 1.42 10.81
N ARG A 73 12.46 0.91 10.64
CA ARG A 73 12.72 -0.50 10.35
C ARG A 73 12.19 -1.43 11.45
N GLN A 74 12.25 -1.02 12.72
CA GLN A 74 11.79 -1.83 13.85
C GLN A 74 10.26 -1.97 13.86
N SER A 75 9.57 -0.92 13.45
CA SER A 75 8.11 -0.84 13.38
C SER A 75 7.54 -1.40 12.08
N ALA A 76 8.35 -1.64 11.05
CA ALA A 76 7.87 -2.14 9.76
C ALA A 76 7.17 -3.51 9.85
N PRO A 77 7.69 -4.53 10.55
CA PRO A 77 7.00 -5.81 10.72
C PRO A 77 5.62 -5.71 11.41
N PRO A 78 5.47 -5.08 12.60
CA PRO A 78 4.16 -4.97 13.24
C PRO A 78 3.17 -4.12 12.44
N VAL A 79 3.63 -3.05 11.78
CA VAL A 79 2.77 -2.24 10.89
C VAL A 79 2.33 -3.05 9.67
N GLY A 80 3.23 -3.81 9.04
CA GLY A 80 2.89 -4.70 7.92
C GLY A 80 1.84 -5.74 8.32
N LYS A 81 2.03 -6.40 9.47
CA LYS A 81 1.07 -7.36 10.02
C LYS A 81 -0.29 -6.72 10.29
N LEU A 82 -0.31 -5.52 10.89
CA LEU A 82 -1.54 -4.78 11.13
C LEU A 82 -2.30 -4.52 9.82
N LEU A 83 -1.61 -4.04 8.78
CA LEU A 83 -2.21 -3.82 7.45
C LEU A 83 -2.75 -5.12 6.84
N CYS A 84 -2.02 -6.23 7.00
CA CYS A 84 -2.43 -7.55 6.53
C CYS A 84 -3.65 -8.13 7.24
N GLN A 85 -3.86 -7.81 8.52
CA GLN A 85 -4.91 -8.43 9.35
C GLN A 85 -6.10 -7.49 9.59
N ASN A 86 -5.98 -6.21 9.28
CA ASN A 86 -7.05 -5.25 9.49
C ASN A 86 -8.27 -5.56 8.57
N PRO A 87 -9.48 -5.71 9.13
CA PRO A 87 -10.68 -6.03 8.36
C PRO A 87 -11.11 -4.91 7.42
N LYS A 88 -10.68 -3.66 7.65
CA LYS A 88 -10.99 -2.51 6.79
C LYS A 88 -10.17 -2.48 5.50
N ILE A 89 -9.06 -3.22 5.43
CA ILE A 89 -8.22 -3.30 4.22
C ILE A 89 -8.77 -4.39 3.29
N GLY A 90 -9.20 -4.04 2.09
CA GLY A 90 -9.69 -4.98 1.08
C GLY A 90 -8.60 -5.68 0.29
N VAL A 91 -7.44 -5.04 0.12
CA VAL A 91 -6.29 -5.57 -0.62
C VAL A 91 -4.97 -5.05 -0.05
N VAL A 92 -3.96 -5.92 0.02
CA VAL A 92 -2.57 -5.53 0.27
C VAL A 92 -1.79 -5.69 -1.03
N THR A 93 -1.07 -4.64 -1.43
CA THR A 93 -0.14 -4.69 -2.56
C THR A 93 1.26 -4.35 -2.08
N PHE A 94 2.20 -5.21 -2.43
CA PHE A 94 3.59 -5.13 -1.98
C PHE A 94 4.53 -5.18 -3.18
N THR A 95 5.61 -4.41 -3.10
CA THR A 95 6.78 -4.58 -3.94
C THR A 95 8.02 -4.60 -3.05
N GLY A 96 8.89 -5.61 -3.20
CA GLY A 96 10.09 -5.73 -2.37
C GLY A 96 10.69 -7.14 -2.40
N SER A 97 11.40 -7.54 -1.34
CA SER A 97 12.08 -8.83 -1.31
C SER A 97 11.12 -10.01 -1.22
N THR A 98 11.54 -11.16 -1.75
CA THR A 98 10.78 -12.40 -1.68
C THR A 98 10.56 -12.87 -0.24
N GLU A 99 11.51 -12.63 0.67
CA GLU A 99 11.40 -12.99 2.08
C GLU A 99 10.25 -12.23 2.77
N VAL A 100 10.20 -10.90 2.59
CA VAL A 100 9.13 -10.07 3.14
C VAL A 100 7.79 -10.40 2.47
N GLY A 101 7.80 -10.66 1.16
CA GLY A 101 6.60 -11.09 0.42
C GLY A 101 5.98 -12.36 0.99
N LYS A 102 6.80 -13.38 1.31
CA LYS A 102 6.35 -14.61 1.98
C LYS A 102 5.75 -14.33 3.35
N GLU A 103 6.34 -13.41 4.12
CA GLU A 103 5.83 -13.06 5.44
C GLU A 103 4.49 -12.32 5.37
N LEU A 104 4.34 -11.37 4.44
CA LEU A 104 3.04 -10.71 4.18
C LEU A 104 1.98 -11.71 3.70
N TYR A 105 2.37 -12.68 2.87
CA TYR A 105 1.48 -13.76 2.43
C TYR A 105 0.94 -14.57 3.62
N LYS A 106 1.82 -15.00 4.53
CA LYS A 106 1.42 -15.68 5.77
C LYS A 106 0.49 -14.81 6.62
N ASN A 107 0.81 -13.53 6.78
CA ASN A 107 0.01 -12.62 7.62
C ASN A 107 -1.39 -12.34 7.06
N CYS A 108 -1.58 -12.42 5.73
CA CYS A 108 -2.87 -12.27 5.08
C CYS A 108 -3.71 -13.57 5.03
N ALA A 109 -3.09 -14.74 5.17
CA ALA A 109 -3.77 -16.03 5.05
C ALA A 109 -4.93 -16.23 6.05
N PRO A 110 -4.82 -15.89 7.35
CA PRO A 110 -5.90 -16.10 8.32
C PRO A 110 -7.22 -15.38 7.99
N VAL A 111 -7.14 -14.28 7.23
CA VAL A 111 -8.29 -13.46 6.84
C VAL A 111 -8.56 -13.50 5.33
N VAL A 112 -7.88 -14.40 4.61
CA VAL A 112 -7.99 -14.61 3.15
C VAL A 112 -7.93 -13.29 2.38
N LYS A 113 -6.99 -12.41 2.76
CA LYS A 113 -6.90 -11.07 2.17
C LYS A 113 -6.35 -11.13 0.74
N ARG A 114 -6.94 -10.34 -0.17
CA ARG A 114 -6.41 -10.20 -1.54
C ARG A 114 -5.00 -9.62 -1.49
N LEU A 115 -4.10 -10.23 -2.27
CA LEU A 115 -2.69 -9.86 -2.35
C LEU A 115 -2.25 -9.62 -3.79
N CYS A 116 -1.41 -8.60 -3.99
CA CYS A 116 -0.68 -8.38 -5.24
C CYS A 116 0.80 -8.21 -4.90
N LEU A 117 1.64 -9.17 -5.31
CA LEU A 117 3.04 -9.24 -4.94
C LEU A 117 3.93 -9.09 -6.18
N GLU A 118 4.83 -8.11 -6.12
CA GLU A 118 5.93 -7.93 -7.08
C GLU A 118 7.23 -8.15 -6.31
N LEU A 119 7.85 -9.32 -6.50
CA LEU A 119 8.97 -9.76 -5.67
C LEU A 119 10.29 -9.72 -6.45
N GLY A 120 11.39 -9.56 -5.74
CA GLY A 120 12.73 -9.65 -6.32
C GLY A 120 12.95 -10.99 -7.05
N GLY A 121 13.74 -10.93 -8.12
CA GLY A 121 14.20 -12.07 -8.92
C GLY A 121 15.71 -12.26 -8.83
#